data_AF-D2VJ96-F1
#
_entry.id   AF-D2VJ96-F1
#
_cell.length_a   1.000
_cell.length_b   1.000
_cell.length_c   1.000
_cell.angle_alpha   90.00
_cell.angle_beta   90.00
_cell.angle_gamma   90.00
#
_symmetry.space_group_name_H-M   'P 1'
#
loop_
_entity.id
_entity.type
_entity.pdbx_description
1 polymer ?
#
loop_
_entity_poly.entity_id
_entity_poly.type
_entity_poly.pdbx_seq_one_letter_code
_entity_poly.pdbx_strand_id
1 'polypeptide(L)'
;MCILAMIMMILVISYHQVAGFGNVKISSEAADKLRANNFDCTICNVLLTMVENEIHKENPRLDLFAEKICDAIPEHYSKYKLVCDLLVKGALDVIVNMLLKDYPATEICVAMKFASCNGCRLDNSTLTGKYSVEYAENAKRELGEVLAQLNALQLPALTKNKEMMNQLVKDMVTAKFEKLAQKENNKDAAQLQKEKKAQVVALLRAWIVSLVLLKKKMAPAKAGGLNVRGQPVVPTAGDDDHDLFPGSHMLLRNADWRGMDCDDKNPGIKPGIYDNNQNNRDMNCNGVYGTEPKTGESYESLYCNVTTRQVIMFGDSASSGFHVPPEWLDVDNMSDLGFVLEDEFDWPQKCWSTGWNSSLIGDDGSVYLRMRQRNLCMHRQYQNVGHNGGKIENFLSDQIPGLSMTPNSLPYLGFLAYIGNDVCKDELSEMTTTDQYYERLISGLNVLDKRSPPNSKLLLMGLVDGRILFNQMHNRTHPLGCTYEGLYNFLSCSGANPCPTWLTSNATRRNAASQRAQDLSMVAKKVSETVKLQNIELGYMDFPLDKMLDYCAKNNIPPYLLIEAFDGFHTSINFADKIEAGIIWDWLTINKPQWIGPINSYNTQIQQVFGNQGGF
;
A
#
# COMPACT_ATOMS: atom_id res chain seq x y z
N MET A 1 3.21 -3.49 1.11
CA MET A 1 3.34 -4.93 1.52
C MET A 1 3.84 -5.87 0.43
N CYS A 2 3.16 -6.00 -0.70
CA CYS A 2 3.49 -6.79 -1.87
C CYS A 2 4.99 -7.02 -2.17
N ILE A 3 5.75 -6.16 -2.87
CA ILE A 3 7.09 -6.54 -3.44
C ILE A 3 8.18 -6.95 -2.41
N LEU A 4 8.15 -6.44 -1.17
CA LEU A 4 9.07 -6.90 -0.12
C LEU A 4 8.53 -8.06 0.71
N ALA A 5 7.23 -8.13 1.00
CA ALA A 5 6.62 -9.34 1.54
C ALA A 5 6.73 -10.50 0.53
N MET A 6 6.81 -10.18 -0.76
CA MET A 6 7.07 -11.04 -1.93
C MET A 6 8.50 -11.57 -1.93
N ILE A 7 9.51 -10.71 -1.79
CA ILE A 7 10.91 -11.15 -1.60
C ILE A 7 11.05 -11.92 -0.28
N MET A 8 10.41 -11.47 0.80
CA MET A 8 10.41 -12.17 2.09
C MET A 8 9.70 -13.54 2.05
N MET A 9 8.58 -13.69 1.34
CA MET A 9 7.88 -14.97 1.18
C MET A 9 8.70 -15.92 0.31
N ILE A 10 9.25 -15.44 -0.82
CA ILE A 10 10.16 -16.22 -1.66
C ILE A 10 11.34 -16.73 -0.83
N LEU A 11 11.88 -15.90 0.08
CA LEU A 11 12.96 -16.28 0.99
C LEU A 11 12.55 -17.29 2.07
N VAL A 12 11.34 -17.15 2.64
CA VAL A 12 10.81 -18.06 3.67
C VAL A 12 10.39 -19.41 3.07
N ILE A 13 9.84 -19.42 1.85
CA ILE A 13 9.39 -20.61 1.11
C ILE A 13 10.60 -21.40 0.57
N SER A 14 11.59 -20.71 0.00
CA SER A 14 12.87 -21.32 -0.41
C SER A 14 13.58 -21.97 0.79
N TYR A 15 13.47 -21.37 1.98
CA TYR A 15 14.02 -21.91 3.22
C TYR A 15 13.28 -23.18 3.72
N HIS A 16 11.96 -23.28 3.52
CA HIS A 16 11.18 -24.47 3.94
C HIS A 16 11.31 -25.66 3.00
N GLN A 17 11.50 -25.42 1.70
CA GLN A 17 11.65 -26.51 0.72
C GLN A 17 13.04 -27.17 0.76
N VAL A 18 14.07 -26.47 1.25
CA VAL A 18 15.44 -27.01 1.38
C VAL A 18 15.64 -27.78 2.69
N ALA A 19 14.86 -27.49 3.74
CA ALA A 19 14.97 -28.11 5.06
C ALA A 19 13.71 -28.91 5.39
N GLY A 20 13.55 -30.10 4.78
CA GLY A 20 12.38 -30.94 5.02
C GLY A 20 12.22 -31.38 6.47
N PHE A 21 11.45 -30.64 7.30
CA PHE A 21 10.93 -31.08 8.60
C PHE A 21 9.75 -30.20 9.10
N GLY A 22 8.61 -30.85 9.39
CA GLY A 22 7.80 -30.74 10.63
C GLY A 22 7.06 -29.45 11.04
N ASN A 23 5.73 -29.49 10.86
CA ASN A 23 4.62 -28.87 11.64
C ASN A 23 4.93 -27.71 12.62
N VAL A 24 4.63 -26.48 12.21
CA VAL A 24 4.32 -25.34 13.11
C VAL A 24 2.99 -24.74 12.67
N LYS A 25 1.99 -24.77 13.56
CA LYS A 25 0.65 -24.18 13.35
C LYS A 25 0.71 -22.66 13.50
N ILE A 26 0.89 -21.96 12.37
CA ILE A 26 0.35 -20.60 12.18
C ILE A 26 -1.17 -20.78 11.98
N SER A 27 -2.03 -19.84 12.41
CA SER A 27 -3.48 -19.99 12.24
C SER A 27 -3.79 -20.27 10.76
N SER A 28 -4.30 -21.47 10.51
CA SER A 28 -4.33 -22.12 9.20
C SER A 28 -5.14 -21.34 8.17
N GLU A 29 -6.10 -20.51 8.58
CA GLU A 29 -7.08 -19.93 7.67
C GLU A 29 -6.54 -18.78 6.79
N ALA A 30 -5.61 -17.97 7.28
CA ALA A 30 -5.01 -16.87 6.51
C ALA A 30 -3.85 -17.36 5.61
N ALA A 31 -3.04 -18.28 6.13
CA ALA A 31 -1.95 -18.90 5.38
C ALA A 31 -2.46 -19.88 4.32
N ASP A 32 -3.58 -20.58 4.56
CA ASP A 32 -4.19 -21.47 3.58
C ASP A 32 -4.95 -20.70 2.50
N LYS A 33 -5.53 -19.52 2.79
CA LYS A 33 -6.09 -18.61 1.76
C LYS A 33 -5.00 -17.98 0.87
N LEU A 34 -3.87 -17.58 1.46
CA LEU A 34 -2.70 -17.10 0.70
C LEU A 34 -1.98 -18.20 -0.09
N ARG A 35 -2.09 -19.47 0.32
CA ARG A 35 -1.63 -20.64 -0.46
C ARG A 35 -2.64 -21.12 -1.50
N ALA A 36 -3.93 -20.89 -1.28
CA ALA A 36 -5.00 -21.25 -2.22
C ALA A 36 -5.02 -20.31 -3.43
N ASN A 37 -4.64 -19.05 -3.24
CA ASN A 37 -4.42 -18.09 -4.32
C ASN A 37 -2.96 -18.20 -4.75
N ASN A 38 -2.69 -18.50 -6.01
CA ASN A 38 -1.34 -18.56 -6.60
C ASN A 38 -0.72 -17.15 -6.74
N PHE A 39 -0.81 -16.33 -5.69
CA PHE A 39 -0.28 -14.97 -5.67
C PHE A 39 1.22 -14.98 -5.98
N ASP A 40 1.97 -15.95 -5.45
CA ASP A 40 3.38 -16.19 -5.76
C ASP A 40 3.65 -16.33 -7.27
N CYS A 41 2.68 -16.88 -8.03
CA CYS A 41 2.77 -16.98 -9.48
C CYS A 41 2.68 -15.60 -10.13
N THR A 42 1.70 -14.77 -9.74
CA THR A 42 1.52 -13.41 -10.26
C THR A 42 2.78 -12.59 -10.06
N ILE A 43 3.31 -12.64 -8.84
CA ILE A 43 4.51 -11.93 -8.41
C ILE A 43 5.70 -12.29 -9.28
N CYS A 44 5.97 -13.58 -9.37
CA CYS A 44 7.13 -14.08 -10.08
C CYS A 44 7.04 -13.72 -11.56
N ASN A 45 5.85 -13.84 -12.19
CA ASN A 45 5.67 -13.46 -13.59
C ASN A 45 5.90 -11.96 -13.82
N VAL A 46 5.38 -11.08 -12.94
CA VAL A 46 5.59 -9.63 -13.06
C VAL A 46 7.09 -9.30 -12.96
N LEU A 47 7.77 -9.83 -11.94
CA LEU A 47 9.21 -9.59 -11.75
C LEU A 47 10.04 -10.10 -12.92
N LEU A 48 9.76 -11.30 -13.42
CA LEU A 48 10.48 -11.86 -14.56
C LEU A 48 10.18 -11.11 -15.86
N THR A 49 8.96 -10.59 -16.03
CA THR A 49 8.62 -9.73 -17.17
C THR A 49 9.41 -8.42 -17.11
N MET A 50 9.62 -7.84 -15.92
CA MET A 50 10.48 -6.67 -15.75
C MET A 50 11.95 -7.00 -16.11
N VAL A 51 12.47 -8.16 -15.69
CA VAL A 51 13.81 -8.61 -16.07
C VAL A 51 13.91 -8.81 -17.59
N GLU A 52 12.92 -9.44 -18.21
CA GLU A 52 12.86 -9.66 -19.66
C GLU A 52 12.87 -8.35 -20.44
N ASN A 53 12.08 -7.37 -20.00
CA ASN A 53 12.06 -6.03 -20.59
C ASN A 53 13.42 -5.32 -20.47
N GLU A 54 14.11 -5.47 -19.34
CA GLU A 54 15.45 -4.92 -19.12
C GLU A 54 16.51 -5.55 -20.02
N ILE A 55 16.45 -6.88 -20.25
CA ILE A 55 17.34 -7.60 -21.17
C ILE A 55 17.25 -7.05 -22.59
N HIS A 56 16.05 -6.65 -23.01
CA HIS A 56 15.79 -6.18 -24.37
C HIS A 56 16.03 -4.68 -24.60
N LYS A 57 16.44 -3.92 -23.56
CA LYS A 57 16.86 -2.52 -23.73
C LYS A 57 18.13 -2.43 -24.57
N GLU A 58 18.34 -1.28 -25.22
CA GLU A 58 19.56 -1.00 -26.02
C GLU A 58 20.84 -1.07 -25.17
N ASN A 59 20.74 -0.77 -23.88
CA ASN A 59 21.83 -0.88 -22.91
C ASN A 59 21.34 -1.59 -21.63
N PRO A 60 21.33 -2.94 -21.58
CA PRO A 60 20.81 -3.69 -20.43
C PRO A 60 21.65 -3.45 -19.18
N ARG A 61 20.99 -3.16 -18.05
CA ARG A 61 21.66 -2.91 -16.76
C ARG A 61 21.19 -3.88 -15.68
N LEU A 62 21.38 -5.17 -15.93
CA LEU A 62 20.95 -6.25 -15.04
C LEU A 62 21.66 -6.23 -13.66
N ASP A 63 22.89 -5.73 -13.63
CA ASP A 63 23.66 -5.49 -12.41
C ASP A 63 23.04 -4.37 -11.55
N LEU A 64 22.60 -3.29 -12.20
CA LEU A 64 21.90 -2.20 -11.55
C LEU A 64 20.48 -2.60 -11.13
N PHE A 65 19.79 -3.40 -11.95
CA PHE A 65 18.49 -3.97 -11.61
C PHE A 65 18.55 -4.78 -10.32
N ALA A 66 19.57 -5.63 -10.23
CA ALA A 66 19.87 -6.44 -9.05
C ALA A 66 20.11 -5.60 -7.79
N GLU A 67 20.96 -4.59 -7.92
CA GLU A 67 21.35 -3.69 -6.84
C GLU A 67 20.16 -2.84 -6.38
N LYS A 68 19.42 -2.21 -7.30
CA LYS A 68 18.28 -1.35 -6.99
C LYS A 68 17.12 -2.08 -6.32
N ILE A 69 16.80 -3.31 -6.73
CA ILE A 69 15.74 -4.10 -6.08
C ILE A 69 16.11 -4.42 -4.63
N CYS A 70 17.38 -4.65 -4.34
CA CYS A 70 17.82 -4.94 -2.98
C CYS A 70 18.06 -3.67 -2.16
N ASP A 71 18.49 -2.58 -2.79
CA ASP A 71 18.67 -1.26 -2.17
C ASP A 71 17.35 -0.57 -1.83
N ALA A 72 16.28 -0.91 -2.55
CA ALA A 72 14.92 -0.50 -2.25
C ALA A 72 14.39 -1.00 -0.89
N ILE A 73 15.07 -1.97 -0.27
CA ILE A 73 14.74 -2.46 1.08
C ILE A 73 15.20 -1.42 2.12
N PRO A 74 14.29 -0.85 2.94
CA PRO A 74 14.67 0.13 3.95
C PRO A 74 15.78 -0.35 4.89
N GLU A 75 16.62 0.57 5.38
CA GLU A 75 17.76 0.21 6.23
C GLU A 75 17.36 -0.52 7.53
N HIS A 76 16.21 -0.18 8.12
CA HIS A 76 15.69 -0.88 9.29
C HIS A 76 15.21 -2.32 8.98
N TYR A 77 15.09 -2.66 7.69
CA TYR A 77 14.91 -4.00 7.14
C TYR A 77 16.21 -4.59 6.57
N SER A 78 17.39 -4.09 6.96
CA SER A 78 18.72 -4.51 6.49
C SER A 78 18.98 -6.03 6.48
N LYS A 79 18.31 -6.79 7.35
CA LYS A 79 18.37 -8.26 7.34
C LYS A 79 17.83 -8.86 6.04
N TYR A 80 16.81 -8.25 5.43
CA TYR A 80 16.19 -8.66 4.17
C TYR A 80 16.96 -8.18 2.95
N LYS A 81 17.59 -7.00 3.03
CA LYS A 81 18.53 -6.50 2.02
C LYS A 81 19.64 -7.50 1.72
N LEU A 82 20.27 -8.00 2.79
CA LEU A 82 21.31 -9.02 2.67
C LEU A 82 20.79 -10.31 2.00
N VAL A 83 19.55 -10.70 2.24
CA VAL A 83 19.02 -11.93 1.65
C VAL A 83 18.59 -11.73 0.19
N CYS A 84 18.07 -10.54 -0.14
CA CYS A 84 17.85 -10.12 -1.52
C CYS A 84 19.16 -10.16 -2.31
N ASP A 85 20.23 -9.54 -1.78
CA ASP A 85 21.55 -9.53 -2.43
C ASP A 85 22.05 -10.93 -2.77
N LEU A 86 21.82 -11.89 -1.87
CA LEU A 86 22.25 -13.28 -2.04
C LEU A 86 21.39 -14.05 -3.06
N LEU A 87 20.08 -13.85 -3.07
CA LEU A 87 19.19 -14.45 -4.07
C LEU A 87 19.49 -13.91 -5.45
N VAL A 88 19.55 -12.59 -5.57
CA VAL A 88 19.73 -11.93 -6.84
C VAL A 88 21.10 -12.28 -7.42
N LYS A 89 22.19 -12.22 -6.64
CA LYS A 89 23.52 -12.62 -7.12
C LYS A 89 23.66 -14.12 -7.43
N GLY A 90 22.80 -14.97 -6.87
CA GLY A 90 22.84 -16.43 -7.06
C GLY A 90 21.92 -16.96 -8.16
N ALA A 91 20.77 -16.33 -8.37
CA ALA A 91 19.71 -16.80 -9.28
C ALA A 91 19.61 -15.97 -10.57
N LEU A 92 20.08 -14.72 -10.58
CA LEU A 92 19.92 -13.82 -11.73
C LEU A 92 20.60 -14.36 -12.99
N ASP A 93 21.84 -14.85 -12.88
CA ASP A 93 22.55 -15.42 -14.05
C ASP A 93 21.77 -16.59 -14.67
N VAL A 94 21.10 -17.40 -13.85
CA VAL A 94 20.28 -18.51 -14.34
C VAL A 94 19.01 -18.00 -15.01
N ILE A 95 18.31 -17.08 -14.35
CA ILE A 95 17.09 -16.45 -14.86
C ILE A 95 17.35 -15.78 -16.20
N VAL A 96 18.42 -14.99 -16.31
CA VAL A 96 18.83 -14.27 -17.53
C VAL A 96 19.14 -15.26 -18.65
N ASN A 97 19.89 -16.32 -18.36
CA ASN A 97 20.19 -17.36 -19.36
C ASN A 97 18.93 -18.09 -19.85
N MET A 98 17.92 -18.25 -18.99
CA MET A 98 16.64 -18.85 -19.39
C MET A 98 15.80 -17.87 -20.22
N LEU A 99 15.73 -16.60 -19.83
CA LEU A 99 15.03 -15.56 -20.62
C LEU A 99 15.67 -15.37 -22.01
N LEU A 100 17.00 -15.36 -22.11
CA LEU A 100 17.72 -15.29 -23.39
C LEU A 100 17.51 -16.51 -24.30
N LYS A 101 17.01 -17.62 -23.74
CA LYS A 101 16.60 -18.82 -24.49
C LYS A 101 15.09 -18.83 -24.79
N ASP A 102 14.42 -17.70 -24.65
CA ASP A 102 12.98 -17.50 -24.88
C ASP A 102 12.08 -18.37 -23.99
N TYR A 103 12.53 -18.73 -22.78
CA TYR A 103 11.67 -19.41 -21.81
C TYR A 103 10.63 -18.40 -21.26
N PRO A 104 9.32 -18.68 -21.34
CA PRO A 104 8.30 -17.83 -20.76
C PRO A 104 8.50 -17.64 -19.26
N ALA A 105 8.28 -16.41 -18.76
CA ALA A 105 8.36 -16.09 -17.33
C ALA A 105 7.63 -17.13 -16.44
N THR A 106 6.43 -17.56 -16.85
CA THR A 106 5.66 -18.58 -16.13
C THR A 106 6.41 -19.89 -15.95
N GLU A 107 7.15 -20.34 -16.97
CA GLU A 107 7.87 -21.62 -16.92
C GLU A 107 9.09 -21.52 -16.02
N ILE A 108 9.79 -20.38 -16.05
CA ILE A 108 10.88 -20.09 -15.13
C ILE A 108 10.34 -20.08 -13.69
N CYS A 109 9.21 -19.43 -13.43
CA CYS A 109 8.57 -19.39 -12.11
C CYS A 109 8.20 -20.78 -11.57
N VAL A 110 7.67 -21.66 -12.43
CA VAL A 110 7.36 -23.05 -12.07
C VAL A 110 8.62 -23.86 -11.84
N ALA A 111 9.63 -23.73 -12.72
CA ALA A 111 10.89 -24.46 -12.64
C ALA A 111 11.69 -24.11 -11.37
N MET A 112 11.63 -22.84 -10.95
CA MET A 112 12.23 -22.37 -9.70
C MET A 112 11.48 -22.84 -8.44
N LYS A 113 10.35 -23.54 -8.58
CA LYS A 113 9.45 -23.93 -7.50
C LYS A 113 8.97 -22.75 -6.63
N PHE A 114 9.06 -21.54 -7.16
CA PHE A 114 8.53 -20.35 -6.48
C PHE A 114 7.01 -20.36 -6.49
N ALA A 115 6.37 -20.95 -7.50
CA ALA A 115 4.92 -21.09 -7.55
C ALA A 115 4.47 -22.35 -8.32
N SER A 116 3.35 -22.94 -7.90
CA SER A 116 2.59 -23.87 -8.72
C SER A 116 1.67 -23.06 -9.64
N CYS A 117 2.21 -22.41 -10.67
CA CYS A 117 1.41 -21.54 -11.57
C CYS A 117 0.22 -22.23 -12.28
N ASN A 118 -0.01 -23.55 -12.08
CA ASN A 118 -1.20 -24.29 -12.53
C ASN A 118 -1.58 -24.09 -14.01
N GLY A 119 -0.60 -23.77 -14.87
CA GLY A 119 -0.82 -23.51 -16.30
C GLY A 119 -1.22 -22.07 -16.65
N CYS A 120 -1.31 -21.16 -15.68
CA CYS A 120 -1.63 -19.75 -15.88
C CYS A 120 -0.46 -19.01 -16.52
N ARG A 121 -0.68 -18.38 -17.67
CA ARG A 121 0.34 -17.63 -18.41
C ARG A 121 -0.06 -16.17 -18.58
N LEU A 122 0.92 -15.29 -18.41
CA LEU A 122 0.81 -13.90 -18.79
C LEU A 122 1.32 -13.79 -20.23
N ASP A 123 0.40 -13.80 -21.20
CA ASP A 123 0.77 -13.72 -22.61
C ASP A 123 1.24 -12.31 -22.94
N ASN A 124 2.55 -12.11 -23.01
CA ASN A 124 3.15 -10.80 -23.23
C ASN A 124 3.80 -10.60 -24.60
N SER A 125 3.91 -11.64 -25.42
CA SER A 125 4.70 -11.53 -26.65
C SER A 125 4.25 -12.48 -27.73
N THR A 126 4.64 -12.13 -28.94
CA THR A 126 4.55 -12.80 -30.24
C THR A 126 4.98 -14.28 -30.29
N LEU A 127 5.25 -14.93 -29.16
CA LEU A 127 5.58 -16.35 -29.07
C LEU A 127 4.32 -17.18 -28.77
N THR A 128 3.61 -17.53 -29.84
CA THR A 128 2.62 -18.63 -29.83
C THR A 128 3.35 -19.97 -29.66
N GLY A 129 3.90 -20.23 -28.48
CA GLY A 129 4.61 -21.46 -28.13
C GLY A 129 3.80 -22.33 -27.18
N LYS A 130 3.38 -23.50 -27.66
CA LYS A 130 2.65 -24.52 -26.88
C LYS A 130 3.37 -24.78 -25.55
N TYR A 131 2.61 -24.81 -24.45
CA TYR A 131 3.03 -25.43 -23.20
C TYR A 131 3.62 -26.81 -23.49
N SER A 132 4.91 -26.99 -23.23
CA SER A 132 5.51 -28.31 -23.26
C SER A 132 6.07 -28.60 -21.87
N VAL A 133 5.60 -29.71 -21.30
CA VAL A 133 6.16 -30.29 -20.07
C VAL A 133 7.68 -30.45 -20.20
N GLU A 134 8.18 -30.64 -21.42
CA GLU A 134 9.59 -30.76 -21.78
C GLU A 134 10.38 -29.46 -21.53
N TYR A 135 9.83 -28.27 -21.81
CA TYR A 135 10.49 -26.99 -21.49
C TYR A 135 10.63 -26.81 -19.97
N ALA A 136 9.56 -27.04 -19.20
CA ALA A 136 9.60 -26.94 -17.74
C ALA A 136 10.55 -27.97 -17.09
N GLU A 137 10.63 -29.19 -17.63
CA GLU A 137 11.59 -30.19 -17.17
C GLU A 137 13.05 -29.86 -17.54
N ASN A 138 13.30 -29.30 -18.73
CA ASN A 138 14.62 -28.84 -19.14
C ASN A 138 15.09 -27.66 -18.27
N ALA A 139 14.21 -26.69 -18.01
CA ALA A 139 14.44 -25.58 -17.09
C ALA A 139 14.79 -26.05 -15.67
N LYS A 140 14.03 -27.03 -15.16
CA LYS A 140 14.27 -27.65 -13.85
C LYS A 140 15.59 -28.44 -13.80
N ARG A 141 16.02 -29.05 -14.91
CA ARG A 141 17.32 -29.73 -15.03
C ARG A 141 18.47 -28.73 -14.99
N GLU A 142 18.41 -27.66 -15.77
CA GLU A 142 19.46 -26.61 -15.78
C GLU A 142 19.57 -25.91 -14.41
N LEU A 143 18.45 -25.58 -13.77
CA LEU A 143 18.44 -25.02 -12.41
C LEU A 143 18.94 -26.03 -11.36
N GLY A 144 18.59 -27.31 -11.52
CA GLY A 144 19.04 -28.40 -10.66
C GLY A 144 20.55 -28.60 -10.72
N GLU A 145 21.18 -28.42 -11.89
CA GLU A 145 22.63 -28.48 -12.05
C GLU A 145 23.35 -27.31 -11.36
N VAL A 146 22.78 -26.10 -11.42
CA VAL A 146 23.33 -24.92 -10.71
C VAL A 146 23.19 -25.07 -9.19
N LEU A 147 22.03 -25.52 -8.71
CA LEU A 147 21.80 -25.85 -7.30
C LEU A 147 22.68 -27.01 -6.80
N ALA A 148 22.93 -28.00 -7.66
CA ALA A 148 23.85 -29.10 -7.37
C ALA A 148 25.32 -28.64 -7.33
N GLN A 149 25.73 -27.71 -8.19
CA GLN A 149 27.07 -27.10 -8.14
C GLN A 149 27.28 -26.24 -6.89
N LEU A 150 26.23 -25.54 -6.43
CA LEU A 150 26.21 -24.84 -5.14
C LEU A 150 26.32 -25.81 -3.95
N ASN A 151 25.65 -26.97 -4.02
CA ASN A 151 25.71 -28.02 -2.99
C ASN A 151 27.00 -28.87 -3.02
N ALA A 152 27.63 -29.03 -4.18
CA ALA A 152 28.85 -29.84 -4.38
C ALA A 152 30.13 -29.16 -3.86
N LEU A 153 30.07 -27.89 -3.45
CA LEU A 153 31.12 -27.18 -2.71
C LEU A 153 31.23 -27.70 -1.26
N GLN A 154 31.66 -28.96 -1.10
CA GLN A 154 31.81 -29.73 0.14
C GLN A 154 32.05 -28.88 1.42
N LEU A 155 31.08 -28.93 2.33
CA LEU A 155 31.07 -28.30 3.67
C LEU A 155 31.05 -29.31 4.86
N PRO A 156 32.06 -30.19 5.09
CA PRO A 156 32.10 -30.96 6.34
C PRO A 156 33.14 -30.52 7.38
N ALA A 157 34.02 -29.56 7.11
CA ALA A 157 35.16 -29.27 8.00
C ALA A 157 35.02 -28.06 8.95
N LEU A 158 33.97 -27.24 8.85
CA LEU A 158 33.87 -25.95 9.56
C LEU A 158 33.06 -25.98 10.87
N THR A 159 32.58 -27.14 11.31
CA THR A 159 31.70 -27.26 12.48
C THR A 159 32.42 -27.34 13.83
N LYS A 160 33.76 -27.13 13.92
CA LYS A 160 34.49 -27.49 15.14
C LYS A 160 35.35 -26.47 15.86
N ASN A 161 35.42 -25.18 15.51
CA ASN A 161 36.15 -24.26 16.40
C ASN A 161 35.68 -22.80 16.40
N LYS A 162 35.09 -22.39 17.53
CA LYS A 162 34.52 -21.06 17.80
C LYS A 162 35.59 -19.98 18.00
N GLU A 163 36.79 -20.35 18.45
CA GLU A 163 37.91 -19.42 18.65
C GLU A 163 38.60 -19.01 17.34
N MET A 164 38.64 -19.92 16.36
CA MET A 164 39.27 -19.64 15.06
C MET A 164 38.47 -18.61 14.24
N MET A 165 37.13 -18.61 14.37
CA MET A 165 36.25 -17.62 13.73
C MET A 165 36.40 -16.21 14.32
N ASN A 166 36.60 -16.10 15.65
CA ASN A 166 36.81 -14.80 16.29
C ASN A 166 38.17 -14.19 15.95
N GLN A 167 39.20 -15.03 15.78
CA GLN A 167 40.52 -14.57 15.32
C GLN A 167 40.50 -14.18 13.84
N LEU A 168 39.78 -14.92 12.97
CA LEU A 168 39.66 -14.62 11.54
C LEU A 168 38.97 -13.26 11.30
N VAL A 169 37.91 -12.95 12.06
CA VAL A 169 37.22 -11.65 11.99
C VAL A 169 38.12 -10.51 12.47
N LYS A 170 38.93 -10.73 13.52
CA LYS A 170 39.91 -9.76 14.03
C LYS A 170 41.03 -9.48 13.03
N ASP A 171 41.55 -10.51 12.38
CA ASP A 171 42.63 -10.42 11.40
C ASP A 171 42.13 -9.78 10.09
N MET A 172 40.88 -10.03 9.69
CA MET A 172 40.25 -9.44 8.50
C MET A 172 39.94 -7.95 8.65
N VAL A 173 39.57 -7.49 9.86
CA VAL A 173 39.32 -6.07 10.14
C VAL A 173 40.63 -5.28 10.23
N THR A 174 41.68 -5.90 10.77
CA THR A 174 43.00 -5.25 10.93
C THR A 174 43.79 -5.21 9.62
N ALA A 175 43.60 -6.17 8.71
CA ALA A 175 44.35 -6.24 7.46
C ALA A 175 43.82 -5.36 6.30
N LYS A 176 42.69 -4.65 6.46
CA LYS A 176 42.04 -3.92 5.34
C LYS A 176 42.36 -2.42 5.27
N PHE A 177 43.23 -1.88 6.13
CA PHE A 177 43.62 -0.46 6.05
C PHE A 177 45.07 -0.18 5.62
N GLU A 178 45.94 -1.18 5.47
CA GLU A 178 47.36 -0.93 5.11
C GLU A 178 47.86 -1.56 3.81
N LYS A 179 47.03 -2.26 3.04
CA LYS A 179 47.47 -2.93 1.79
C LYS A 179 46.60 -2.66 0.55
N LEU A 180 46.06 -1.46 0.44
CA LEU A 180 45.55 -0.91 -0.83
C LEU A 180 46.48 0.14 -1.46
N ALA A 181 47.74 0.16 -1.05
CA ALA A 181 48.81 0.81 -1.81
C ALA A 181 49.85 -0.24 -2.21
N GLN A 182 50.13 -0.33 -3.51
CA GLN A 182 51.16 -1.15 -4.16
C GLN A 182 50.84 -2.64 -4.35
N LYS A 183 50.22 -2.96 -5.49
CA LYS A 183 50.90 -3.59 -6.64
C LYS A 183 49.85 -4.07 -7.64
N GLU A 184 49.64 -3.27 -8.68
CA GLU A 184 49.34 -3.83 -9.99
C GLU A 184 50.60 -4.53 -10.50
N ASN A 185 50.46 -5.81 -10.86
CA ASN A 185 50.86 -6.32 -12.17
C ASN A 185 50.67 -7.85 -12.24
N ASN A 186 50.02 -8.28 -13.32
CA ASN A 186 49.86 -9.66 -13.79
C ASN A 186 49.15 -10.64 -12.84
N LYS A 187 47.81 -10.61 -12.86
CA LYS A 187 46.99 -11.81 -12.74
C LYS A 187 45.92 -11.79 -13.83
N ASP A 188 45.77 -12.92 -14.50
CA ASP A 188 44.76 -13.13 -15.54
C ASP A 188 43.35 -12.93 -14.95
N ALA A 189 42.43 -12.31 -15.70
CA ALA A 189 41.12 -11.86 -15.19
C ALA A 189 40.31 -13.02 -14.58
N ALA A 190 40.51 -14.24 -15.08
CA ALA A 190 39.93 -15.48 -14.56
C ALA A 190 40.39 -15.85 -13.14
N GLN A 191 41.63 -15.49 -12.76
CA GLN A 191 42.19 -15.80 -11.45
C GLN A 191 41.74 -14.80 -10.38
N LEU A 192 41.55 -13.53 -10.77
CA LEU A 192 40.93 -12.51 -9.93
C LEU A 192 39.44 -12.84 -9.68
N GLN A 193 38.74 -13.35 -10.70
CA GLN A 193 37.35 -13.79 -10.58
C GLN A 193 37.21 -15.05 -9.72
N LYS A 194 38.20 -15.96 -9.77
CA LYS A 194 38.30 -17.16 -8.91
C LYS A 194 38.59 -16.79 -7.45
N GLU A 195 39.45 -15.80 -7.20
CA GLU A 195 39.73 -15.28 -5.85
C GLU A 195 38.52 -14.52 -5.27
N LYS A 196 37.80 -13.74 -6.09
CA LYS A 196 36.52 -13.11 -5.70
C LYS A 196 35.42 -14.14 -5.38
N LYS A 197 35.28 -15.20 -6.20
CA LYS A 197 34.35 -16.33 -5.92
C LYS A 197 34.70 -17.03 -4.60
N ALA A 198 35.98 -17.24 -4.31
CA ALA A 198 36.41 -17.85 -3.05
C ALA A 198 36.10 -16.98 -1.82
N GLN A 199 36.19 -15.65 -1.95
CA GLN A 199 35.85 -14.69 -0.90
C GLN A 199 34.33 -14.62 -0.63
N VAL A 200 33.51 -14.66 -1.68
CA VAL A 200 32.04 -14.68 -1.57
C VAL A 200 31.53 -15.98 -0.94
N VAL A 201 32.13 -17.12 -1.30
CA VAL A 201 31.81 -18.43 -0.71
C VAL A 201 32.20 -18.49 0.78
N ALA A 202 33.26 -17.81 1.21
CA ALA A 202 33.64 -17.72 2.62
C ALA A 202 32.66 -16.87 3.45
N LEU A 203 32.13 -15.79 2.88
CA LEU A 203 31.11 -14.92 3.50
C LEU A 203 29.76 -15.65 3.67
N LEU A 204 29.35 -16.43 2.66
CA LEU A 204 28.15 -17.28 2.71
C LEU A 204 28.21 -18.35 3.80
N ARG A 205 29.40 -18.90 4.08
CA ARG A 205 29.62 -19.93 5.10
C ARG A 205 29.49 -19.40 6.53
N ALA A 206 29.89 -18.14 6.77
CA ALA A 206 29.71 -17.48 8.06
C ALA A 206 28.22 -17.15 8.34
N TRP A 207 27.41 -16.98 7.29
CA TRP A 207 26.01 -16.58 7.37
C TRP A 207 25.08 -17.70 7.85
N ILE A 208 25.29 -18.94 7.38
CA ILE A 208 24.48 -20.11 7.76
C ILE A 208 24.58 -20.41 9.26
N VAL A 209 25.75 -20.18 9.88
CA VAL A 209 25.97 -20.42 11.32
C VAL A 209 25.28 -19.36 12.18
N SER A 210 25.21 -18.11 11.70
CA SER A 210 24.53 -17.00 12.37
C SER A 210 23.00 -17.13 12.35
N LEU A 211 22.43 -17.69 11.29
CA LEU A 211 20.99 -17.99 11.18
C LEU A 211 20.53 -19.09 12.16
N VAL A 212 21.37 -20.10 12.39
CA VAL A 212 21.08 -21.17 13.37
C VAL A 212 21.06 -20.63 14.80
N LEU A 213 21.86 -19.60 15.10
CA LEU A 213 21.88 -18.94 16.42
C LEU A 213 20.68 -17.98 16.61
N LEU A 214 20.18 -17.36 15.53
CA LEU A 214 19.01 -16.48 15.56
C LEU A 214 17.69 -17.23 15.84
N LYS A 215 17.60 -18.51 15.47
CA LYS A 215 16.45 -19.38 15.79
C LYS A 215 16.17 -19.50 17.30
N LYS A 216 17.15 -19.20 18.15
CA LYS A 216 17.02 -19.28 19.62
C LYS A 216 16.48 -18.01 20.29
N LYS A 217 16.28 -16.90 19.55
CA LYS A 217 15.82 -15.61 20.11
C LYS A 217 14.48 -15.10 19.60
N MET A 218 13.86 -15.75 18.62
CA MET A 218 12.52 -15.38 18.15
C MET A 218 11.45 -16.04 19.03
N ALA A 219 11.30 -15.53 20.26
CA ALA A 219 10.01 -15.47 20.91
C ALA A 219 9.20 -14.32 20.25
N PRO A 220 7.86 -14.41 20.15
CA PRO A 220 7.07 -13.42 19.44
C PRO A 220 7.27 -12.03 20.02
N ALA A 221 7.57 -11.06 19.16
CA ALA A 221 7.39 -9.65 19.47
C ALA A 221 5.92 -9.44 19.86
N LYS A 222 5.68 -8.76 20.98
CA LYS A 222 4.33 -8.51 21.48
C LYS A 222 3.49 -7.85 20.38
N ALA A 223 2.36 -8.48 20.06
CA ALA A 223 1.36 -7.92 19.17
C ALA A 223 0.91 -6.54 19.69
N GLY A 224 0.77 -5.59 18.76
CA GLY A 224 0.05 -4.34 19.02
C GLY A 224 -1.38 -4.62 19.49
N GLY A 225 -1.99 -3.62 20.12
CA GLY A 225 -3.29 -3.72 20.79
C GLY A 225 -4.35 -4.48 19.98
N LEU A 226 -4.94 -5.49 20.62
CA LEU A 226 -6.05 -6.25 20.07
C LEU A 226 -7.33 -5.44 20.23
N ASN A 227 -8.21 -5.44 19.21
CA ASN A 227 -9.56 -4.92 19.35
C ASN A 227 -10.40 -5.79 20.32
N VAL A 228 -11.65 -5.37 20.58
CA VAL A 228 -12.59 -6.05 21.50
C VAL A 228 -12.89 -7.52 21.11
N ARG A 229 -12.51 -7.96 19.90
CA ARG A 229 -12.64 -9.34 19.40
C ARG A 229 -11.32 -10.06 19.19
N GLY A 230 -10.18 -9.50 19.61
CA GLY A 230 -8.89 -10.17 19.45
C GLY A 230 -8.31 -10.09 18.02
N GLN A 231 -8.74 -9.14 17.19
CA GLN A 231 -8.09 -8.88 15.90
C GLN A 231 -7.05 -7.76 16.02
N PRO A 232 -5.91 -7.88 15.30
CA PRO A 232 -4.88 -6.84 15.30
C PRO A 232 -5.42 -5.60 14.58
N VAL A 233 -5.53 -4.49 15.31
CA VAL A 233 -5.55 -3.16 14.68
C VAL A 233 -4.16 -2.97 14.08
N VAL A 234 -4.06 -2.53 12.82
CA VAL A 234 -2.75 -2.20 12.23
C VAL A 234 -2.14 -1.11 13.10
N PRO A 235 -1.03 -1.36 13.82
CA PRO A 235 -0.50 -0.38 14.77
C PRO A 235 0.00 0.84 14.02
N THR A 236 -0.40 2.03 14.44
CA THR A 236 0.29 3.28 14.10
C THR A 236 1.70 3.17 14.64
N ALA A 237 2.70 3.26 13.78
CA ALA A 237 4.10 3.29 14.21
C ALA A 237 4.55 4.74 14.43
N GLY A 238 5.36 4.98 15.47
CA GLY A 238 5.72 6.35 15.89
C GLY A 238 4.56 7.09 16.57
N ASP A 239 3.83 6.37 17.44
CA ASP A 239 2.75 6.84 18.31
C ASP A 239 3.11 6.43 19.75
N ASP A 240 3.97 7.23 20.36
CA ASP A 240 4.62 6.98 21.66
C ASP A 240 3.64 7.16 22.83
N ASP A 241 2.57 7.95 22.65
CA ASP A 241 1.56 8.22 23.68
C ASP A 241 0.23 7.47 23.49
N HIS A 242 0.10 6.73 22.39
CA HIS A 242 -1.00 5.83 22.07
C HIS A 242 -2.34 6.53 21.80
N ASP A 243 -2.28 7.71 21.18
CA ASP A 243 -3.45 8.48 20.80
C ASP A 243 -3.89 8.28 19.33
N LEU A 244 -3.16 7.44 18.60
CA LEU A 244 -3.29 7.06 17.19
C LEU A 244 -2.84 8.11 16.17
N PHE A 245 -2.37 9.29 16.58
CA PHE A 245 -1.74 10.27 15.72
C PHE A 245 -0.22 10.16 15.82
N PRO A 246 0.47 9.89 14.71
CA PRO A 246 1.92 9.71 14.75
C PRO A 246 2.68 11.04 14.75
N GLY A 247 3.79 11.07 15.47
CA GLY A 247 4.74 12.18 15.47
C GLY A 247 5.70 12.20 14.26
N SER A 248 5.50 11.33 13.26
CA SER A 248 6.40 11.24 12.09
C SER A 248 5.72 10.77 10.80
N HIS A 249 6.37 11.02 9.65
CA HIS A 249 6.03 10.52 8.31
C HIS A 249 6.88 9.30 7.91
N MET A 250 7.44 8.61 8.89
CA MET A 250 8.17 7.36 8.68
C MET A 250 7.40 6.25 9.38
N LEU A 251 7.55 5.02 8.93
CA LEU A 251 6.93 3.81 9.46
C LEU A 251 5.47 3.60 9.04
N LEU A 252 4.91 2.44 9.41
CA LEU A 252 3.56 2.00 9.03
C LEU A 252 2.47 2.91 9.62
N ARG A 253 1.50 3.31 8.78
CA ARG A 253 0.32 4.11 9.19
C ARG A 253 0.68 5.44 9.84
N ASN A 254 1.66 6.13 9.26
CA ASN A 254 2.26 7.39 9.73
C ASN A 254 1.38 8.65 9.46
N ALA A 255 1.97 9.85 9.54
CA ALA A 255 1.29 11.13 9.37
C ALA A 255 0.82 11.43 7.91
N ASP A 256 1.07 10.52 6.97
CA ASP A 256 0.40 10.49 5.67
C ASP A 256 -1.09 10.14 5.80
N TRP A 257 -1.46 9.33 6.80
CA TRP A 257 -2.84 8.87 7.04
C TRP A 257 -3.67 9.81 7.89
N ARG A 258 -3.03 10.57 8.79
CA ARG A 258 -3.69 11.44 9.78
C ARG A 258 -2.85 12.68 10.01
N GLY A 259 -3.45 13.73 10.56
CA GLY A 259 -2.69 14.91 10.97
C GLY A 259 -1.47 14.54 11.82
N MET A 260 -0.32 15.14 11.52
CA MET A 260 0.89 14.91 12.31
C MET A 260 0.68 15.41 13.75
N ASP A 261 1.01 14.58 14.72
CA ASP A 261 1.02 14.95 16.13
C ASP A 261 2.14 15.98 16.42
N CYS A 262 1.79 16.99 17.19
CA CYS A 262 2.68 18.06 17.63
C CYS A 262 3.32 17.78 19.00
N ASP A 263 2.81 16.81 19.79
CA ASP A 263 3.41 16.36 21.06
C ASP A 263 3.13 14.86 21.33
N ASP A 264 3.90 13.99 20.66
CA ASP A 264 3.87 12.50 20.71
C ASP A 264 4.33 11.91 22.06
N LYS A 265 4.02 12.61 23.15
CA LYS A 265 4.28 12.22 24.55
C LYS A 265 3.07 12.49 25.44
N ASN A 266 2.02 13.12 24.92
CA ASN A 266 0.87 13.53 25.66
C ASN A 266 -0.42 13.30 24.86
N PRO A 267 -1.20 12.25 25.19
CA PRO A 267 -2.34 11.81 24.36
C PRO A 267 -3.54 12.76 24.39
N GLY A 268 -3.41 13.88 25.13
CA GLY A 268 -4.34 14.99 25.19
C GLY A 268 -3.94 16.19 24.32
N ILE A 269 -2.83 16.14 23.57
CA ILE A 269 -2.41 17.15 22.60
C ILE A 269 -2.34 16.46 21.25
N LYS A 270 -3.28 16.76 20.35
CA LYS A 270 -3.39 16.06 19.06
C LYS A 270 -4.39 16.69 18.10
N PRO A 271 -4.32 16.40 16.80
CA PRO A 271 -5.39 16.78 15.89
C PRO A 271 -6.77 16.24 16.32
N GLY A 272 -7.80 17.05 16.10
CA GLY A 272 -9.20 16.68 16.25
C GLY A 272 -9.83 17.01 17.60
N ILE A 273 -9.15 17.77 18.46
CA ILE A 273 -9.69 18.20 19.76
C ILE A 273 -9.95 19.72 19.80
N TYR A 274 -10.78 20.16 20.75
CA TYR A 274 -10.91 21.59 21.03
C TYR A 274 -9.68 22.06 21.82
N ASP A 275 -9.12 23.19 21.40
CA ASP A 275 -8.03 23.84 22.11
C ASP A 275 -8.59 24.87 23.10
N ASN A 276 -8.23 24.69 24.37
CA ASN A 276 -8.63 25.53 25.51
C ASN A 276 -7.53 26.51 25.95
N ASN A 277 -6.50 26.70 25.11
CA ASN A 277 -5.27 27.45 25.29
C ASN A 277 -4.54 27.11 26.61
N GLN A 278 -4.53 25.84 26.98
CA GLN A 278 -3.89 25.40 28.21
C GLN A 278 -2.37 25.68 28.19
N ASN A 279 -1.91 26.51 29.11
CA ASN A 279 -0.50 26.91 29.25
C ASN A 279 0.10 27.54 27.98
N ASN A 280 -0.71 28.19 27.13
CA ASN A 280 -0.26 28.76 25.85
C ASN A 280 0.42 27.71 24.93
N ARG A 281 -0.04 26.47 24.98
CA ARG A 281 0.36 25.42 24.05
C ARG A 281 -0.69 25.23 22.97
N ASP A 282 -0.24 24.79 21.80
CA ASP A 282 -1.11 24.24 20.77
C ASP A 282 -1.57 22.86 21.21
N MET A 283 -2.86 22.73 21.54
CA MET A 283 -3.45 21.49 22.01
C MET A 283 -4.02 20.66 20.86
N ASN A 284 -4.38 21.29 19.74
CA ASN A 284 -5.06 20.61 18.63
C ASN A 284 -4.19 20.46 17.37
N CYS A 285 -2.91 20.83 17.46
CA CYS A 285 -1.90 20.75 16.41
C CYS A 285 -2.27 21.52 15.14
N ASN A 286 -3.11 22.55 15.23
CA ASN A 286 -3.49 23.37 14.09
C ASN A 286 -2.50 24.55 13.85
N GLY A 287 -1.48 24.71 14.71
CA GLY A 287 -0.46 25.75 14.63
C GLY A 287 -0.90 27.13 15.11
N VAL A 288 -2.10 27.28 15.69
CA VAL A 288 -2.64 28.53 16.25
C VAL A 288 -2.67 28.41 17.77
N TYR A 289 -1.82 29.17 18.45
CA TYR A 289 -1.68 29.09 19.90
C TYR A 289 -1.15 30.39 20.51
N GLY A 290 -1.19 30.50 21.83
CA GLY A 290 -0.68 31.66 22.57
C GLY A 290 -1.68 32.81 22.66
N THR A 291 -1.18 34.01 22.94
CA THR A 291 -2.01 35.16 23.35
C THR A 291 -1.75 36.38 22.48
N GLU A 292 -2.81 37.08 22.08
CA GLU A 292 -2.72 38.35 21.36
C GLU A 292 -2.24 39.45 22.33
N PRO A 293 -1.12 40.15 22.03
CA PRO A 293 -0.49 41.05 23.02
C PRO A 293 -1.30 42.30 23.40
N LYS A 294 -2.26 42.73 22.59
CA LYS A 294 -3.07 43.95 22.80
C LYS A 294 -4.32 43.67 23.64
N THR A 295 -4.98 42.53 23.44
CA THR A 295 -6.23 42.16 24.12
C THR A 295 -5.98 41.23 25.29
N GLY A 296 -4.90 40.45 25.27
CA GLY A 296 -4.65 39.39 26.24
C GLY A 296 -5.53 38.14 26.04
N GLU A 297 -6.31 38.07 24.96
CA GLU A 297 -7.12 36.90 24.60
C GLU A 297 -6.28 35.86 23.84
N SER A 298 -6.65 34.58 23.92
CA SER A 298 -5.95 33.55 23.16
C SER A 298 -6.20 33.71 21.66
N TYR A 299 -5.17 33.47 20.84
CA TYR A 299 -5.31 33.49 19.38
C TYR A 299 -6.35 32.47 18.91
N GLU A 300 -6.44 31.31 19.55
CA GLU A 300 -7.44 30.29 19.23
C GLU A 300 -8.87 30.79 19.49
N SER A 301 -9.12 31.45 20.63
CA SER A 301 -10.45 32.03 20.94
C SER A 301 -10.82 33.16 19.97
N LEU A 302 -9.84 33.94 19.53
CA LEU A 302 -10.04 35.04 18.61
C LEU A 302 -10.29 34.57 17.17
N TYR A 303 -9.43 33.68 16.68
CA TYR A 303 -9.34 33.35 15.24
C TYR A 303 -10.05 32.06 14.87
N CYS A 304 -10.27 31.15 15.84
CA CYS A 304 -10.83 29.81 15.60
C CYS A 304 -12.21 29.59 16.22
N ASN A 305 -12.87 30.65 16.69
CA ASN A 305 -14.28 30.62 17.15
C ASN A 305 -15.30 30.58 15.98
N VAL A 306 -14.97 29.81 14.95
CA VAL A 306 -15.80 29.48 13.80
C VAL A 306 -15.98 27.96 13.79
N THR A 307 -17.03 27.44 13.15
CA THR A 307 -17.23 25.99 13.09
C THR A 307 -16.04 25.29 12.40
N THR A 308 -15.23 24.60 13.19
CA THR A 308 -14.11 23.77 12.75
C THR A 308 -14.55 22.31 12.73
N ARG A 309 -14.03 21.56 11.76
CA ARG A 309 -14.34 20.14 11.57
C ARG A 309 -13.10 19.35 11.22
N GLN A 310 -13.10 18.08 11.60
CA GLN A 310 -12.20 17.09 11.03
C GLN A 310 -12.72 16.59 9.66
N VAL A 311 -11.83 16.11 8.81
CA VAL A 311 -12.19 15.30 7.63
C VAL A 311 -11.85 13.85 7.89
N ILE A 312 -12.85 12.96 7.84
CA ILE A 312 -12.67 11.54 8.15
C ILE A 312 -13.03 10.67 6.95
N MET A 313 -12.16 9.76 6.55
CA MET A 313 -12.39 8.80 5.48
C MET A 313 -12.52 7.37 6.02
N PHE A 314 -13.69 6.75 5.81
CA PHE A 314 -13.93 5.32 5.92
C PHE A 314 -14.01 4.75 4.51
N GLY A 315 -13.14 3.81 4.15
CA GLY A 315 -13.20 3.26 2.80
C GLY A 315 -12.20 2.17 2.52
N ASP A 316 -11.95 1.95 1.24
CA ASP A 316 -11.11 0.89 0.71
C ASP A 316 -9.79 1.43 0.13
N SER A 317 -9.16 0.63 -0.72
CA SER A 317 -7.94 0.95 -1.47
C SER A 317 -8.08 2.22 -2.32
N ALA A 318 -9.21 2.43 -3.00
CA ALA A 318 -9.41 3.63 -3.82
C ALA A 318 -9.45 4.89 -2.94
N SER A 319 -10.18 4.84 -1.82
CA SER A 319 -10.24 5.97 -0.88
C SER A 319 -8.93 6.26 -0.13
N SER A 320 -8.02 5.28 -0.11
CA SER A 320 -6.68 5.40 0.47
C SER A 320 -5.63 5.82 -0.57
N GLY A 321 -6.01 5.87 -1.84
CA GLY A 321 -5.11 6.24 -2.94
C GLY A 321 -4.13 5.13 -3.30
N PHE A 322 -4.58 3.87 -3.39
CA PHE A 322 -3.74 2.78 -3.88
C PHE A 322 -3.12 3.14 -5.23
N HIS A 323 -1.79 3.14 -5.31
CA HIS A 323 -1.07 3.48 -6.51
C HIS A 323 0.29 2.80 -6.56
N VAL A 324 0.54 2.17 -7.70
CA VAL A 324 1.88 1.69 -8.07
C VAL A 324 2.30 2.50 -9.30
N PRO A 325 3.34 3.36 -9.19
CA PRO A 325 3.83 4.12 -10.33
C PRO A 325 4.19 3.19 -11.49
N PRO A 326 3.57 3.32 -12.68
CA PRO A 326 3.91 2.49 -13.83
C PRO A 326 5.38 2.66 -14.24
N GLU A 327 5.99 3.81 -13.92
CA GLU A 327 7.39 4.09 -14.13
C GLU A 327 8.30 3.10 -13.39
N TRP A 328 7.85 2.52 -12.26
CA TRP A 328 8.62 1.55 -11.49
C TRP A 328 8.75 0.18 -12.16
N LEU A 329 8.01 -0.07 -13.24
CA LEU A 329 8.27 -1.21 -14.11
C LEU A 329 9.59 -1.05 -14.88
N ASP A 330 10.07 0.19 -15.00
CA ASP A 330 11.45 0.50 -15.37
C ASP A 330 12.28 0.70 -14.10
N VAL A 331 13.25 -0.19 -13.89
CA VAL A 331 14.14 -0.15 -12.72
C VAL A 331 14.95 1.15 -12.64
N ASP A 332 15.16 1.83 -13.77
CA ASP A 332 15.87 3.10 -13.79
C ASP A 332 15.12 4.19 -13.05
N ASN A 333 13.78 4.12 -13.06
CA ASN A 333 12.87 5.10 -12.46
C ASN A 333 12.33 4.66 -11.09
N MET A 334 12.70 3.47 -10.61
CA MET A 334 12.27 2.96 -9.31
C MET A 334 12.96 3.73 -8.18
N SER A 335 12.16 4.38 -7.32
CA SER A 335 12.62 5.13 -6.15
C SER A 335 11.69 4.88 -4.95
N ASP A 336 12.17 5.15 -3.73
CA ASP A 336 11.34 5.28 -2.52
C ASP A 336 10.37 4.11 -2.23
N LEU A 337 10.77 2.88 -2.57
CA LEU A 337 9.97 1.67 -2.30
C LEU A 337 9.70 1.46 -0.80
N GLY A 338 10.58 1.95 0.08
CA GLY A 338 10.39 1.88 1.53
C GLY A 338 9.10 2.54 2.01
N PHE A 339 8.89 3.78 1.59
CA PHE A 339 7.70 4.58 1.89
C PHE A 339 6.43 3.84 1.45
N VAL A 340 6.38 3.42 0.18
CA VAL A 340 5.19 2.76 -0.39
C VAL A 340 4.90 1.41 0.28
N LEU A 341 5.91 0.73 0.84
CA LEU A 341 5.67 -0.52 1.57
C LEU A 341 5.04 -0.28 2.95
N GLU A 342 5.52 0.75 3.65
CA GLU A 342 5.04 1.21 4.95
C GLU A 342 3.62 1.78 4.86
N ASP A 343 3.27 2.39 3.74
CA ASP A 343 1.91 2.84 3.46
C ASP A 343 1.10 1.85 2.63
N GLU A 344 1.50 0.57 2.60
CA GLU A 344 0.70 -0.50 2.02
C GLU A 344 0.38 -0.37 0.51
N PHE A 345 1.16 0.43 -0.23
CA PHE A 345 0.91 0.91 -1.61
C PHE A 345 -0.18 1.97 -1.74
N ASP A 346 -0.68 2.45 -0.63
CA ASP A 346 -1.60 3.57 -0.55
C ASP A 346 -0.83 4.89 -0.46
N TRP A 347 -1.44 5.95 -0.97
CA TRP A 347 -0.90 7.31 -0.98
C TRP A 347 -1.93 8.27 -0.38
N PRO A 348 -2.28 8.10 0.91
CA PRO A 348 -3.36 8.85 1.56
C PRO A 348 -3.10 10.36 1.59
N GLN A 349 -1.83 10.79 1.47
CA GLN A 349 -1.42 12.18 1.35
C GLN A 349 -1.79 12.82 0.01
N LYS A 350 -2.23 12.03 -0.98
CA LYS A 350 -2.65 12.48 -2.31
C LYS A 350 -4.13 12.19 -2.62
N CYS A 351 -4.81 11.37 -1.81
CA CYS A 351 -6.17 10.94 -2.14
C CYS A 351 -7.18 12.10 -2.11
N TRP A 352 -8.29 11.93 -2.83
CA TRP A 352 -9.30 12.98 -3.02
C TRP A 352 -9.92 13.53 -1.73
N SER A 353 -9.92 12.75 -0.65
CA SER A 353 -10.59 13.11 0.61
C SER A 353 -9.65 13.80 1.58
N THR A 354 -8.63 13.09 2.06
CA THR A 354 -7.70 13.52 3.12
C THR A 354 -6.34 13.95 2.61
N GLY A 355 -6.10 13.92 1.30
CA GLY A 355 -4.81 14.29 0.74
C GLY A 355 -4.39 15.69 1.19
N TRP A 356 -3.23 15.81 1.82
CA TRP A 356 -2.76 17.04 2.45
C TRP A 356 -1.57 17.65 1.71
N ASN A 357 -0.87 16.86 0.88
CA ASN A 357 0.35 17.33 0.22
C ASN A 357 0.02 18.24 -0.99
N SER A 358 -0.27 19.50 -0.69
CA SER A 358 -0.59 20.56 -1.67
C SER A 358 0.46 20.73 -2.77
N SER A 359 1.73 20.38 -2.51
CA SER A 359 2.78 20.43 -3.53
C SER A 359 2.60 19.37 -4.62
N LEU A 360 1.94 18.25 -4.29
CA LEU A 360 1.67 17.16 -5.23
C LEU A 360 0.31 17.28 -5.91
N ILE A 361 -0.73 17.72 -5.18
CA ILE A 361 -2.12 17.71 -5.68
C ILE A 361 -2.72 19.11 -5.92
N GLY A 362 -1.98 20.17 -5.56
CA GLY A 362 -2.43 21.55 -5.55
C GLY A 362 -3.25 21.89 -4.30
N ASP A 363 -3.42 23.19 -4.02
CA ASP A 363 -4.08 23.67 -2.80
C ASP A 363 -5.58 23.30 -2.72
N ASP A 364 -6.16 22.82 -3.82
CA ASP A 364 -7.56 22.40 -3.91
C ASP A 364 -7.69 20.92 -4.33
N GLY A 365 -6.61 20.15 -4.25
CA GLY A 365 -6.54 18.77 -4.74
C GLY A 365 -7.41 17.77 -3.99
N SER A 366 -7.83 18.11 -2.77
CA SER A 366 -8.65 17.25 -1.91
C SER A 366 -9.75 18.03 -1.19
N VAL A 367 -10.72 17.31 -0.61
CA VAL A 367 -11.73 17.91 0.28
C VAL A 367 -11.08 18.52 1.52
N TYR A 368 -10.10 17.85 2.14
CA TYR A 368 -9.37 18.39 3.29
C TYR A 368 -8.72 19.73 2.98
N LEU A 369 -7.99 19.86 1.86
CA LEU A 369 -7.33 21.11 1.51
C LEU A 369 -8.33 22.23 1.23
N ARG A 370 -9.46 21.93 0.58
CA ARG A 370 -10.56 22.90 0.38
C ARG A 370 -11.20 23.35 1.70
N MET A 371 -11.36 22.44 2.65
CA MET A 371 -11.81 22.75 4.02
C MET A 371 -10.80 23.66 4.73
N ARG A 372 -9.50 23.34 4.65
CA ARG A 372 -8.42 24.16 5.23
C ARG A 372 -8.34 25.55 4.61
N GLN A 373 -8.45 25.69 3.28
CA GLN A 373 -8.50 26.99 2.62
C GLN A 373 -9.66 27.86 3.11
N ARG A 374 -10.79 27.22 3.42
CA ARG A 374 -11.99 27.90 3.93
C ARG A 374 -11.82 28.35 5.38
N ASN A 375 -11.17 27.54 6.20
CA ASN A 375 -10.86 27.84 7.59
C ASN A 375 -9.49 27.26 7.98
N LEU A 376 -8.48 28.12 8.13
CA LEU A 376 -7.12 27.71 8.43
C LEU A 376 -6.99 26.98 9.78
N CYS A 377 -7.95 27.15 10.71
CA CYS A 377 -8.01 26.38 11.96
C CYS A 377 -8.30 24.89 11.75
N MET A 378 -8.65 24.46 10.53
CA MET A 378 -8.78 23.05 10.15
C MET A 378 -7.44 22.40 9.75
N HIS A 379 -6.32 23.09 9.91
CA HIS A 379 -4.99 22.52 9.66
C HIS A 379 -4.74 21.25 10.48
N ARG A 380 -4.24 20.19 9.80
CA ARG A 380 -4.02 18.83 10.31
C ARG A 380 -5.25 18.05 10.78
N GLN A 381 -6.45 18.62 10.66
CA GLN A 381 -7.68 17.99 11.17
C GLN A 381 -8.21 16.93 10.18
N TYR A 382 -7.44 15.87 9.89
CA TYR A 382 -7.85 14.77 9.02
C TYR A 382 -7.47 13.39 9.57
N GLN A 383 -8.26 12.37 9.22
CA GLN A 383 -8.00 10.97 9.50
C GLN A 383 -8.49 10.08 8.35
N ASN A 384 -7.61 9.29 7.77
CA ASN A 384 -7.97 8.22 6.85
C ASN A 384 -7.83 6.87 7.55
N VAL A 385 -8.96 6.20 7.77
CA VAL A 385 -9.01 4.85 8.36
C VAL A 385 -9.35 3.78 7.32
N GLY A 386 -9.25 4.13 6.04
CA GLY A 386 -9.37 3.21 4.92
C GLY A 386 -8.22 2.22 4.86
N HIS A 387 -8.45 1.08 4.22
CA HIS A 387 -7.40 0.11 3.96
C HIS A 387 -7.73 -0.74 2.73
N ASN A 388 -6.70 -1.30 2.11
CA ASN A 388 -6.84 -2.28 1.05
C ASN A 388 -7.79 -3.43 1.44
N GLY A 389 -8.75 -3.72 0.58
CA GLY A 389 -9.79 -4.75 0.81
C GLY A 389 -10.95 -4.32 1.72
N GLY A 390 -11.00 -3.07 2.19
CA GLY A 390 -12.09 -2.55 3.01
C GLY A 390 -13.46 -2.69 2.35
N LYS A 391 -14.46 -3.15 3.10
CA LYS A 391 -15.87 -3.29 2.68
C LYS A 391 -16.78 -3.01 3.86
N ILE A 392 -18.11 -3.03 3.67
CA ILE A 392 -19.07 -2.68 4.73
C ILE A 392 -18.92 -3.50 6.03
N GLU A 393 -18.38 -4.72 5.94
CA GLU A 393 -18.08 -5.56 7.11
C GLU A 393 -16.97 -4.97 8.00
N ASN A 394 -15.99 -4.29 7.40
CA ASN A 394 -14.86 -3.66 8.08
C ASN A 394 -15.25 -2.36 8.79
N PHE A 395 -16.38 -1.74 8.40
CA PHE A 395 -16.83 -0.48 8.99
C PHE A 395 -16.91 -0.56 10.52
N LEU A 396 -17.61 -1.58 11.04
CA LEU A 396 -17.75 -1.79 12.47
C LEU A 396 -16.56 -2.51 13.11
N SER A 397 -15.99 -3.49 12.42
CA SER A 397 -14.98 -4.38 13.01
C SER A 397 -13.59 -3.76 13.10
N ASP A 398 -13.23 -2.89 12.15
CA ASP A 398 -11.87 -2.39 11.97
C ASP A 398 -11.80 -0.86 11.96
N GLN A 399 -12.61 -0.20 11.13
CA GLN A 399 -12.43 1.22 10.85
C GLN A 399 -13.00 2.15 11.93
N ILE A 400 -14.18 1.85 12.49
CA ILE A 400 -14.68 2.59 13.66
C ILE A 400 -13.71 2.48 14.84
N PRO A 401 -13.19 1.29 15.22
CA PRO A 401 -12.15 1.17 16.23
C PRO A 401 -10.89 1.99 15.94
N GLY A 402 -10.47 2.05 14.67
CA GLY A 402 -9.26 2.77 14.23
C GLY A 402 -9.31 4.30 14.35
N LEU A 403 -10.47 4.90 14.60
CA LEU A 403 -10.58 6.36 14.77
C LEU A 403 -9.93 6.83 16.07
N SER A 404 -9.32 8.02 16.06
CA SER A 404 -9.00 8.78 17.27
C SER A 404 -10.03 9.87 17.48
N MET A 405 -11.07 9.56 18.27
CA MET A 405 -12.17 10.49 18.52
C MET A 405 -12.97 10.07 19.76
N THR A 406 -13.46 11.07 20.48
CA THR A 406 -14.43 10.95 21.58
C THR A 406 -15.61 11.90 21.32
N PRO A 407 -16.73 11.81 22.07
CA PRO A 407 -17.82 12.78 21.96
C PRO A 407 -17.43 14.24 22.26
N ASN A 408 -16.26 14.48 22.88
CA ASN A 408 -15.74 15.82 23.18
C ASN A 408 -14.74 16.33 22.13
N SER A 409 -14.45 15.54 21.09
CA SER A 409 -13.61 15.96 19.96
C SER A 409 -14.33 17.01 19.09
N LEU A 410 -13.60 17.62 18.15
CA LEU A 410 -14.20 18.42 17.08
C LEU A 410 -15.15 17.56 16.24
N PRO A 411 -16.32 18.08 15.82
CA PRO A 411 -17.19 17.35 14.90
C PRO A 411 -16.48 17.12 13.56
N TYR A 412 -17.00 16.21 12.73
CA TYR A 412 -16.35 15.88 11.46
C TYR A 412 -17.27 16.06 10.25
N LEU A 413 -16.65 16.16 9.08
CA LEU A 413 -17.21 15.83 7.78
C LEU A 413 -16.60 14.50 7.34
N GLY A 414 -17.41 13.46 7.36
CA GLY A 414 -17.00 12.08 7.14
C GLY A 414 -17.49 11.57 5.81
N PHE A 415 -16.75 10.63 5.23
CA PHE A 415 -17.10 9.93 4.01
C PHE A 415 -17.06 8.43 4.26
N LEU A 416 -18.10 7.71 3.84
CA LEU A 416 -18.13 6.25 3.83
C LEU A 416 -18.17 5.80 2.37
N ALA A 417 -17.02 5.34 1.87
CA ALA A 417 -16.74 5.08 0.47
C ALA A 417 -16.15 3.66 0.27
N TYR A 418 -16.97 2.63 0.52
CA TYR A 418 -16.67 1.25 0.10
C TYR A 418 -17.20 1.03 -1.31
N ILE A 419 -16.39 1.35 -2.32
CA ILE A 419 -16.91 1.53 -3.67
C ILE A 419 -16.91 0.26 -4.53
N GLY A 420 -16.21 -0.81 -4.10
CA GLY A 420 -16.10 -2.03 -4.91
C GLY A 420 -16.08 -3.36 -4.15
N ASN A 421 -15.41 -3.48 -3.01
CA ASN A 421 -15.09 -4.78 -2.39
C ASN A 421 -16.31 -5.62 -1.93
N ASP A 422 -17.49 -5.02 -1.79
CA ASP A 422 -18.74 -5.74 -1.53
C ASP A 422 -19.25 -6.54 -2.75
N VAL A 423 -18.83 -6.17 -3.97
CA VAL A 423 -19.16 -6.86 -5.23
C VAL A 423 -17.95 -7.48 -5.95
N CYS A 424 -16.74 -7.05 -5.62
CA CYS A 424 -15.50 -7.66 -6.10
C CYS A 424 -15.23 -8.99 -5.38
N LYS A 425 -15.63 -10.08 -6.03
CA LYS A 425 -15.63 -11.45 -5.49
C LYS A 425 -15.27 -12.43 -6.58
N ASP A 426 -14.86 -13.64 -6.18
CA ASP A 426 -14.64 -14.71 -7.13
C ASP A 426 -15.97 -15.08 -7.78
N GLU A 427 -17.03 -15.31 -7.00
CA GLU A 427 -18.35 -15.69 -7.51
C GLU A 427 -19.47 -14.68 -7.21
N LEU A 428 -20.49 -14.63 -8.09
CA LEU A 428 -21.65 -13.72 -7.93
C LEU A 428 -22.41 -13.97 -6.62
N SER A 429 -22.44 -15.22 -6.16
CA SER A 429 -23.11 -15.63 -4.92
C SER A 429 -22.41 -15.14 -3.65
N GLU A 430 -21.13 -14.76 -3.74
CA GLU A 430 -20.33 -14.31 -2.61
C GLU A 430 -20.42 -12.79 -2.38
N MET A 431 -21.02 -12.06 -3.33
CA MET A 431 -21.26 -10.63 -3.18
C MET A 431 -22.17 -10.37 -1.99
N THR A 432 -21.86 -9.32 -1.23
CA THR A 432 -22.68 -8.88 -0.11
C THR A 432 -24.13 -8.66 -0.57
N THR A 433 -25.09 -9.25 0.13
CA THR A 433 -26.51 -9.06 -0.17
C THR A 433 -27.01 -7.72 0.37
N THR A 434 -28.14 -7.23 -0.13
CA THR A 434 -28.76 -5.99 0.37
C THR A 434 -29.06 -6.03 1.86
N ASP A 435 -29.51 -7.19 2.37
CA ASP A 435 -29.83 -7.38 3.78
C ASP A 435 -28.56 -7.36 4.64
N GLN A 436 -27.51 -8.07 4.22
CA GLN A 436 -26.21 -8.04 4.90
C GLN A 436 -25.63 -6.63 4.92
N TYR A 437 -25.70 -5.92 3.80
CA TYR A 437 -25.22 -4.55 3.70
C TYR A 437 -25.99 -3.62 4.64
N TYR A 438 -27.32 -3.70 4.63
CA TYR A 438 -28.17 -2.92 5.53
C TYR A 438 -27.84 -3.19 7.01
N GLU A 439 -27.80 -4.45 7.43
CA GLU A 439 -27.52 -4.83 8.82
C GLU A 439 -26.16 -4.32 9.28
N ARG A 440 -25.13 -4.47 8.45
CA ARG A 440 -23.76 -4.02 8.76
C ARG A 440 -23.66 -2.49 8.79
N LEU A 441 -24.28 -1.81 7.83
CA LEU A 441 -24.33 -0.35 7.80
C LEU A 441 -25.02 0.22 9.03
N ILE A 442 -26.22 -0.27 9.37
CA ILE A 442 -26.96 0.17 10.57
C ILE A 442 -26.19 -0.13 11.85
N SER A 443 -25.59 -1.30 11.95
CA SER A 443 -24.79 -1.67 13.13
C SER A 443 -23.59 -0.74 13.31
N GLY A 444 -22.88 -0.43 12.23
CA GLY A 444 -21.78 0.53 12.23
C GLY A 444 -22.25 1.94 12.60
N LEU A 445 -23.31 2.44 11.95
CA LEU A 445 -23.86 3.78 12.20
C LEU A 445 -24.30 3.97 13.66
N ASN A 446 -24.95 2.96 14.27
CA ASN A 446 -25.37 3.02 15.67
C ASN A 446 -24.20 3.12 16.66
N VAL A 447 -23.06 2.50 16.34
CA VAL A 447 -21.84 2.59 17.17
C VAL A 447 -21.12 3.89 16.91
N LEU A 448 -20.97 4.28 15.64
CA LEU A 448 -20.33 5.54 15.27
C LEU A 448 -21.06 6.74 15.87
N ASP A 449 -22.40 6.76 15.84
CA ASP A 449 -23.21 7.85 16.40
C ASP A 449 -22.94 8.08 17.89
N LYS A 450 -22.85 7.00 18.68
CA LYS A 450 -22.53 7.08 20.12
C LYS A 450 -21.12 7.59 20.39
N ARG A 451 -20.17 7.34 19.48
CA ARG A 451 -18.79 7.78 19.59
C ARG A 451 -18.59 9.21 19.06
N SER A 452 -19.49 9.68 18.21
CA SER A 452 -19.34 10.93 17.47
C SER A 452 -19.66 12.17 18.31
N PRO A 453 -18.88 13.24 18.16
CA PRO A 453 -19.26 14.56 18.63
C PRO A 453 -20.58 14.99 18.00
N PRO A 454 -21.43 15.74 18.73
CA PRO A 454 -22.63 16.33 18.18
C PRO A 454 -22.34 17.19 16.95
N ASN A 455 -23.32 17.26 16.03
CA ASN A 455 -23.24 18.02 14.78
C ASN A 455 -22.18 17.49 13.78
N SER A 456 -21.77 16.22 13.88
CA SER A 456 -20.96 15.55 12.87
C SER A 456 -21.78 15.25 11.61
N LYS A 457 -21.12 15.15 10.46
CA LYS A 457 -21.74 14.91 9.15
C LYS A 457 -21.12 13.68 8.52
N LEU A 458 -21.93 12.82 7.90
CA LEU A 458 -21.44 11.62 7.21
C LEU A 458 -22.12 11.50 5.86
N LEU A 459 -21.33 11.56 4.79
CA LEU A 459 -21.75 11.31 3.43
C LEU A 459 -21.55 9.82 3.10
N LEU A 460 -22.65 9.11 2.86
CA LEU A 460 -22.63 7.75 2.33
C LEU A 460 -22.46 7.83 0.82
N MET A 461 -21.43 7.17 0.28
CA MET A 461 -21.21 7.12 -1.17
C MET A 461 -21.76 5.81 -1.75
N GLY A 462 -22.38 5.91 -2.92
CA GLY A 462 -22.74 4.74 -3.72
C GLY A 462 -21.51 3.97 -4.18
N LEU A 463 -21.72 2.70 -4.55
CA LEU A 463 -20.71 1.90 -5.23
C LEU A 463 -20.59 2.34 -6.70
N VAL A 464 -19.43 2.09 -7.30
CA VAL A 464 -19.18 2.44 -8.71
C VAL A 464 -19.87 1.45 -9.67
N ASP A 465 -20.23 1.91 -10.87
CA ASP A 465 -20.46 1.01 -11.99
C ASP A 465 -19.12 0.60 -12.63
N GLY A 466 -18.54 -0.50 -12.13
CA GLY A 466 -17.24 -0.99 -12.56
C GLY A 466 -17.16 -1.51 -14.01
N ARG A 467 -18.25 -1.47 -14.79
CA ARG A 467 -18.20 -1.79 -16.23
C ARG A 467 -17.25 -0.88 -17.00
N ILE A 468 -17.04 0.36 -16.54
CA ILE A 468 -16.06 1.28 -17.13
C ILE A 468 -14.68 0.64 -17.29
N LEU A 469 -14.26 -0.17 -16.31
CA LEU A 469 -12.92 -0.76 -16.24
C LEU A 469 -12.64 -1.62 -17.48
N PHE A 470 -13.40 -2.69 -17.67
CA PHE A 470 -13.23 -3.54 -18.84
C PHE A 470 -13.49 -2.76 -20.13
N ASN A 471 -14.55 -1.94 -20.19
CA ASN A 471 -14.94 -1.21 -21.41
C ASN A 471 -13.83 -0.26 -21.90
N GLN A 472 -13.11 0.40 -21.00
CA GLN A 472 -12.04 1.35 -21.34
C GLN A 472 -10.67 0.69 -21.48
N MET A 473 -10.41 -0.41 -20.77
CA MET A 473 -9.05 -0.95 -20.63
C MET A 473 -8.77 -2.18 -21.49
N HIS A 474 -9.74 -3.07 -21.74
CA HIS A 474 -9.48 -4.44 -22.24
C HIS A 474 -8.54 -4.54 -23.45
N ASN A 475 -8.72 -3.66 -24.45
CA ASN A 475 -7.91 -3.64 -25.69
C ASN A 475 -6.65 -2.78 -25.61
N ARG A 476 -6.43 -2.07 -24.49
CA ARG A 476 -5.24 -1.23 -24.30
C ARG A 476 -4.07 -2.10 -23.87
N THR A 477 -2.86 -1.64 -24.21
CA THR A 477 -1.62 -2.25 -23.75
C THR A 477 -1.33 -1.79 -22.31
N HIS A 478 -1.22 -2.76 -21.40
CA HIS A 478 -0.74 -2.61 -20.05
C HIS A 478 0.76 -2.21 -20.06
N PRO A 479 1.25 -1.45 -19.07
CA PRO A 479 2.67 -1.12 -18.94
C PRO A 479 3.66 -2.31 -18.96
N LEU A 480 3.20 -3.54 -18.70
CA LEU A 480 4.02 -4.76 -18.85
C LEU A 480 4.20 -5.21 -20.31
N GLY A 481 3.38 -4.74 -21.25
CA GLY A 481 3.43 -5.11 -22.68
C GLY A 481 2.21 -5.89 -23.19
N CYS A 482 1.39 -6.45 -22.30
CA CYS A 482 0.24 -7.29 -22.64
C CYS A 482 -1.02 -6.45 -22.77
N THR A 483 -2.14 -7.00 -23.25
CA THR A 483 -3.42 -6.30 -23.14
C THR A 483 -3.94 -6.38 -21.69
N TYR A 484 -4.74 -5.41 -21.25
CA TYR A 484 -5.40 -5.53 -19.95
C TYR A 484 -6.33 -6.75 -19.89
N GLU A 485 -6.99 -7.14 -20.99
CA GLU A 485 -7.74 -8.41 -21.02
C GLU A 485 -6.84 -9.62 -20.73
N GLY A 486 -5.64 -9.66 -21.35
CA GLY A 486 -4.64 -10.69 -21.08
C GLY A 486 -4.20 -10.70 -19.61
N LEU A 487 -3.94 -9.52 -19.04
CA LEU A 487 -3.64 -9.36 -17.63
C LEU A 487 -4.78 -9.87 -16.73
N TYR A 488 -6.03 -9.46 -16.98
CA TYR A 488 -7.18 -9.87 -16.18
C TYR A 488 -7.39 -11.40 -16.23
N ASN A 489 -7.24 -12.01 -17.40
CA ASN A 489 -7.32 -13.46 -17.56
C ASN A 489 -6.22 -14.17 -16.78
N PHE A 490 -4.98 -13.67 -16.84
CA PHE A 490 -3.86 -14.19 -16.06
C PHE A 490 -4.13 -14.09 -14.56
N LEU A 491 -4.52 -12.91 -14.07
CA LEU A 491 -4.82 -12.68 -12.66
C LEU A 491 -5.98 -13.56 -12.17
N SER A 492 -7.01 -13.78 -13.00
CA SER A 492 -8.11 -14.70 -12.64
C SER A 492 -7.61 -16.14 -12.54
N CYS A 493 -6.77 -16.57 -13.48
CA CYS A 493 -6.19 -17.91 -13.43
C CYS A 493 -5.30 -18.10 -12.19
N SER A 494 -4.48 -17.11 -11.84
CA SER A 494 -3.60 -17.17 -10.67
C SER A 494 -4.31 -16.89 -9.34
N GLY A 495 -5.61 -16.57 -9.34
CA GLY A 495 -6.35 -16.22 -8.13
C GLY A 495 -5.95 -14.88 -7.51
N ALA A 496 -5.37 -13.98 -8.31
CA ALA A 496 -4.90 -12.66 -7.89
C ALA A 496 -5.71 -11.50 -8.50
N ASN A 497 -6.79 -11.79 -9.23
CA ASN A 497 -7.64 -10.75 -9.80
C ASN A 497 -8.39 -10.03 -8.66
N PRO A 498 -8.22 -8.70 -8.49
CA PRO A 498 -8.81 -7.96 -7.38
C PRO A 498 -10.34 -7.85 -7.50
N CYS A 499 -10.90 -8.04 -8.70
CA CYS A 499 -12.32 -7.98 -8.93
C CYS A 499 -12.76 -8.88 -10.10
N PRO A 500 -12.76 -10.21 -9.94
CA PRO A 500 -13.08 -11.17 -11.01
C PRO A 500 -14.47 -10.97 -11.64
N THR A 501 -15.36 -10.31 -10.92
CA THR A 501 -16.73 -10.00 -11.33
C THR A 501 -16.83 -8.83 -12.31
N TRP A 502 -15.89 -7.87 -12.27
CA TRP A 502 -15.80 -6.75 -13.24
C TRP A 502 -14.64 -6.89 -14.23
N LEU A 503 -13.49 -7.39 -13.79
CA LEU A 503 -12.29 -7.57 -14.59
C LEU A 503 -12.33 -8.90 -15.33
N THR A 504 -13.30 -9.03 -16.23
CA THR A 504 -13.55 -10.25 -17.02
C THR A 504 -14.19 -9.92 -18.36
N SER A 505 -13.91 -10.69 -19.40
CA SER A 505 -14.57 -10.56 -20.71
C SER A 505 -16.04 -10.96 -20.70
N ASN A 506 -16.51 -11.68 -19.67
CA ASN A 506 -17.91 -12.08 -19.51
C ASN A 506 -18.82 -10.89 -19.16
N ALA A 507 -19.47 -10.31 -20.17
CA ALA A 507 -20.36 -9.16 -19.99
C ALA A 507 -21.57 -9.45 -19.08
N THR A 508 -22.10 -10.69 -19.08
CA THR A 508 -23.20 -11.08 -18.18
C THR A 508 -22.77 -11.00 -16.72
N ARG A 509 -21.55 -11.45 -16.40
CA ARG A 509 -20.97 -11.34 -15.06
C ARG A 509 -20.79 -9.88 -14.65
N ARG A 510 -20.22 -9.05 -15.54
CA ARG A 510 -20.03 -7.61 -15.29
C ARG A 510 -21.37 -6.89 -15.04
N ASN A 511 -22.38 -7.18 -15.84
CA ASN A 511 -23.72 -6.59 -15.69
C ASN A 511 -24.38 -7.01 -14.38
N ALA A 512 -24.26 -8.27 -13.96
CA ALA A 512 -24.79 -8.74 -12.69
C ALA A 512 -24.09 -8.10 -11.49
N ALA A 513 -22.77 -7.92 -11.56
CA ALA A 513 -21.99 -7.22 -10.53
C ALA A 513 -22.39 -5.75 -10.40
N SER A 514 -22.53 -5.04 -11.52
CA SER A 514 -23.01 -3.65 -11.52
C SER A 514 -24.44 -3.51 -11.03
N GLN A 515 -25.32 -4.48 -11.34
CA GLN A 515 -26.67 -4.50 -10.78
C GLN A 515 -26.63 -4.63 -9.25
N ARG A 516 -25.82 -5.56 -8.72
CA ARG A 516 -25.65 -5.67 -7.26
C ARG A 516 -25.09 -4.38 -6.66
N ALA A 517 -24.11 -3.75 -7.30
CA ALA A 517 -23.55 -2.48 -6.83
C ALA A 517 -24.61 -1.38 -6.74
N GLN A 518 -25.48 -1.29 -7.75
CA GLN A 518 -26.63 -0.38 -7.74
C GLN A 518 -27.62 -0.72 -6.60
N ASP A 519 -27.93 -2.00 -6.39
CA ASP A 519 -28.84 -2.43 -5.32
C ASP A 519 -28.30 -2.04 -3.94
N LEU A 520 -27.00 -2.24 -3.68
CA LEU A 520 -26.34 -1.83 -2.44
C LEU A 520 -26.31 -0.31 -2.27
N SER A 521 -26.08 0.42 -3.36
CA SER A 521 -26.13 1.88 -3.40
C SER A 521 -27.52 2.42 -3.01
N MET A 522 -28.58 1.78 -3.50
CA MET A 522 -29.96 2.13 -3.12
C MET A 522 -30.26 1.85 -1.64
N VAL A 523 -29.63 0.83 -1.04
CA VAL A 523 -29.72 0.61 0.42
C VAL A 523 -29.09 1.78 1.17
N ALA A 524 -27.87 2.18 0.82
CA ALA A 524 -27.19 3.33 1.45
C ALA A 524 -28.01 4.62 1.32
N LYS A 525 -28.56 4.87 0.13
CA LYS A 525 -29.46 6.01 -0.14
C LYS A 525 -30.67 5.99 0.79
N LYS A 526 -31.41 4.89 0.82
CA LYS A 526 -32.59 4.72 1.67
C LYS A 526 -32.25 4.92 3.14
N VAL A 527 -31.11 4.40 3.60
CA VAL A 527 -30.63 4.59 4.99
C VAL A 527 -30.40 6.06 5.28
N SER A 528 -29.73 6.81 4.40
CA SER A 528 -29.48 8.24 4.61
C SER A 528 -30.77 9.09 4.72
N GLU A 529 -31.82 8.68 4.02
CA GLU A 529 -33.11 9.38 3.99
C GLU A 529 -33.99 9.03 5.21
N THR A 530 -33.94 7.77 5.65
CA THR A 530 -34.89 7.22 6.64
C THR A 530 -34.35 7.13 8.06
N VAL A 531 -33.04 6.92 8.23
CA VAL A 531 -32.43 6.78 9.56
C VAL A 531 -32.09 8.15 10.13
N LYS A 532 -32.44 8.36 11.41
CA LYS A 532 -32.06 9.54 12.17
C LYS A 532 -31.14 9.13 13.31
N LEU A 533 -29.97 9.74 13.33
CA LEU A 533 -28.94 9.57 14.33
C LEU A 533 -28.91 10.82 15.23
N GLN A 534 -28.39 10.68 16.46
CA GLN A 534 -28.41 11.77 17.44
C GLN A 534 -27.33 12.82 17.15
N ASN A 535 -26.11 12.37 16.86
CA ASN A 535 -24.92 13.21 16.74
C ASN A 535 -24.50 13.41 15.28
N ILE A 536 -24.93 12.52 14.38
CA ILE A 536 -24.54 12.52 12.97
C ILE A 536 -25.72 12.91 12.07
N GLU A 537 -25.51 13.88 11.18
CA GLU A 537 -26.40 14.08 10.02
C GLU A 537 -25.93 13.22 8.84
N LEU A 538 -26.83 12.39 8.31
CA LEU A 538 -26.56 11.56 7.14
C LEU A 538 -26.89 12.29 5.84
N GLY A 539 -26.12 11.97 4.81
CA GLY A 539 -26.35 12.36 3.43
C GLY A 539 -25.95 11.22 2.51
N TYR A 540 -26.38 11.30 1.25
CA TYR A 540 -26.03 10.32 0.24
C TYR A 540 -25.67 11.00 -1.07
N MET A 541 -24.69 10.42 -1.76
CA MET A 541 -24.30 10.80 -3.10
C MET A 541 -23.96 9.51 -3.89
N ASP A 542 -24.47 9.40 -5.12
CA ASP A 542 -24.02 8.36 -6.04
C ASP A 542 -22.52 8.54 -6.33
N PHE A 543 -21.78 7.46 -6.57
CA PHE A 543 -20.39 7.59 -7.00
C PHE A 543 -20.33 8.45 -8.27
N PRO A 544 -19.50 9.52 -8.33
CA PRO A 544 -19.62 10.57 -9.34
C PRO A 544 -19.13 10.20 -10.75
N LEU A 545 -19.17 8.92 -11.14
CA LEU A 545 -18.62 8.44 -12.41
C LEU A 545 -19.19 9.20 -13.62
N ASP A 546 -20.51 9.39 -13.68
CA ASP A 546 -21.14 10.11 -14.80
C ASP A 546 -20.62 11.55 -14.93
N LYS A 547 -20.40 12.22 -13.79
CA LYS A 547 -19.85 13.58 -13.76
C LYS A 547 -18.36 13.60 -14.15
N MET A 548 -17.60 12.58 -13.78
CA MET A 548 -16.20 12.43 -14.20
C MET A 548 -16.11 12.16 -15.71
N LEU A 549 -17.02 11.35 -16.25
CA LEU A 549 -17.13 11.10 -17.70
C LEU A 549 -17.57 12.36 -18.47
N ASP A 550 -18.51 13.14 -17.93
CA ASP A 550 -18.87 14.45 -18.47
C ASP A 550 -17.70 15.42 -18.47
N TYR A 551 -16.91 15.44 -17.39
CA TYR A 551 -15.69 16.24 -17.32
C TYR A 551 -14.69 15.81 -18.40
N CYS A 552 -14.50 14.50 -18.58
CA CYS A 552 -13.64 13.96 -19.62
C CYS A 552 -14.10 14.38 -21.02
N ALA A 553 -15.39 14.22 -21.32
CA ALA A 553 -15.98 14.61 -22.60
C ALA A 553 -15.83 16.12 -22.88
N LYS A 554 -16.10 16.97 -21.89
CA LYS A 554 -15.99 18.44 -22.01
C LYS A 554 -14.56 18.91 -22.27
N ASN A 555 -13.56 18.20 -21.74
CA ASN A 555 -12.16 18.58 -21.84
C ASN A 555 -11.38 17.77 -22.90
N ASN A 556 -12.06 16.95 -23.72
CA ASN A 556 -11.44 16.04 -24.69
C ASN A 556 -10.40 15.10 -24.05
N ILE A 557 -10.66 14.65 -22.83
CA ILE A 557 -9.80 13.75 -22.08
C ILE A 557 -10.31 12.32 -22.27
N PRO A 558 -9.43 11.37 -22.63
CA PRO A 558 -9.82 9.97 -22.72
C PRO A 558 -10.24 9.38 -21.36
N PRO A 559 -11.41 8.71 -21.26
CA PRO A 559 -11.91 8.18 -19.98
C PRO A 559 -11.01 7.15 -19.30
N TYR A 560 -10.15 6.43 -20.04
CA TYR A 560 -9.21 5.47 -19.45
C TYR A 560 -8.20 6.14 -18.50
N LEU A 561 -7.96 7.45 -18.61
CA LEU A 561 -7.10 8.19 -17.68
C LEU A 561 -7.70 8.32 -16.28
N LEU A 562 -9.00 8.02 -16.12
CA LEU A 562 -9.62 7.94 -14.80
C LEU A 562 -9.21 6.67 -14.02
N ILE A 563 -8.52 5.72 -14.67
CA ILE A 563 -8.20 4.40 -14.12
C ILE A 563 -6.68 4.31 -13.92
N GLU A 564 -6.24 3.75 -12.79
CA GLU A 564 -4.83 3.48 -12.52
C GLU A 564 -4.21 2.58 -13.60
N ALA A 565 -3.04 2.99 -14.10
CA ALA A 565 -2.41 2.30 -15.22
C ALA A 565 -1.84 0.94 -14.79
N PHE A 566 -1.33 0.80 -13.57
CA PHE A 566 -0.67 -0.43 -13.14
C PHE A 566 -1.66 -1.57 -12.82
N ASP A 567 -2.79 -1.29 -12.20
CA ASP A 567 -3.76 -2.35 -11.87
C ASP A 567 -4.95 -2.41 -12.83
N GLY A 568 -5.20 -1.34 -13.59
CA GLY A 568 -6.35 -1.24 -14.47
C GLY A 568 -7.69 -1.36 -13.73
N PHE A 569 -7.73 -0.95 -12.46
CA PHE A 569 -8.83 -1.18 -11.54
C PHE A 569 -9.20 0.05 -10.70
N HIS A 570 -8.25 0.65 -9.98
CA HIS A 570 -8.54 1.76 -9.07
C HIS A 570 -8.73 3.09 -9.80
N THR A 571 -9.33 4.07 -9.13
CA THR A 571 -9.34 5.47 -9.61
C THR A 571 -7.91 5.99 -9.67
N SER A 572 -7.56 6.69 -10.76
CA SER A 572 -6.21 7.23 -10.88
C SER A 572 -5.97 8.34 -9.84
N ILE A 573 -4.98 8.15 -8.97
CA ILE A 573 -4.68 9.13 -7.92
C ILE A 573 -4.11 10.42 -8.50
N ASN A 574 -3.40 10.34 -9.62
CA ASN A 574 -2.78 11.48 -10.27
C ASN A 574 -3.76 12.32 -11.09
N PHE A 575 -4.97 11.80 -11.36
CA PHE A 575 -5.91 12.43 -12.28
C PHE A 575 -7.36 12.38 -11.80
N ALA A 576 -7.90 11.19 -11.56
CA ALA A 576 -9.29 10.98 -11.20
C ALA A 576 -9.63 11.57 -9.83
N ASP A 577 -8.79 11.36 -8.83
CA ASP A 577 -9.02 11.79 -7.44
C ASP A 577 -9.20 13.31 -7.34
N LYS A 578 -8.42 14.11 -8.06
CA LYS A 578 -8.58 15.56 -8.07
C LYS A 578 -9.93 15.99 -8.66
N ILE A 579 -10.37 15.32 -9.73
CA ILE A 579 -11.66 15.58 -10.38
C ILE A 579 -12.80 15.17 -9.44
N GLU A 580 -12.68 14.01 -8.80
CA GLU A 580 -13.63 13.50 -7.80
C GLU A 580 -13.76 14.47 -6.62
N ALA A 581 -12.65 14.93 -6.04
CA ALA A 581 -12.64 15.93 -4.97
C ALA A 581 -13.39 17.21 -5.37
N GLY A 582 -13.16 17.72 -6.59
CA GLY A 582 -13.85 18.89 -7.12
C GLY A 582 -15.36 18.67 -7.26
N ILE A 583 -15.77 17.53 -7.82
CA ILE A 583 -17.18 17.18 -8.00
C ILE A 583 -17.91 17.03 -6.65
N ILE A 584 -17.27 16.35 -5.68
CA ILE A 584 -17.82 16.18 -4.34
C ILE A 584 -17.92 17.54 -3.63
N TRP A 585 -16.90 18.40 -3.77
CA TRP A 585 -16.91 19.74 -3.21
C TRP A 585 -18.04 20.61 -3.78
N ASP A 586 -18.25 20.57 -5.09
CA ASP A 586 -19.36 21.28 -5.74
C ASP A 586 -20.70 20.75 -5.25
N TRP A 587 -20.83 19.42 -5.11
CA TRP A 587 -22.02 18.80 -4.54
C TRP A 587 -22.28 19.27 -3.10
N LEU A 588 -21.26 19.31 -2.25
CA LEU A 588 -21.36 19.82 -0.88
C LEU A 588 -21.77 21.28 -0.85
N THR A 589 -21.17 22.12 -1.71
CA THR A 589 -21.47 23.55 -1.78
C THR A 589 -22.91 23.82 -2.22
N ILE A 590 -23.43 23.04 -3.16
CA ILE A 590 -24.79 23.22 -3.69
C ILE A 590 -25.85 22.62 -2.76
N ASN A 591 -25.63 21.40 -2.28
CA ASN A 591 -26.67 20.61 -1.62
C ASN A 591 -26.58 20.67 -0.09
N LYS A 592 -25.38 20.89 0.45
CA LYS A 592 -25.08 20.83 1.89
C LYS A 592 -24.11 21.94 2.34
N PRO A 593 -24.30 23.23 1.96
CA PRO A 593 -23.34 24.29 2.28
C PRO A 593 -23.08 24.46 3.79
N GLN A 594 -24.06 24.12 4.63
CA GLN A 594 -23.93 24.12 6.09
C GLN A 594 -22.99 23.04 6.64
N TRP A 595 -22.63 22.01 5.84
CA TRP A 595 -21.69 20.97 6.25
C TRP A 595 -20.24 21.45 6.21
N ILE A 596 -19.90 22.33 5.26
CA ILE A 596 -18.54 22.86 5.05
C ILE A 596 -18.26 24.15 5.83
N GLY A 597 -19.23 24.67 6.57
CA GLY A 597 -19.09 25.86 7.41
C GLY A 597 -18.94 27.18 6.62
N PRO A 598 -18.80 28.33 7.30
CA PRO A 598 -18.49 29.61 6.65
C PRO A 598 -16.99 29.76 6.36
N ILE A 599 -16.63 30.75 5.54
CA ILE A 599 -15.23 31.16 5.38
C ILE A 599 -14.79 31.87 6.67
N ASN A 600 -13.62 31.52 7.20
CA ASN A 600 -13.05 32.18 8.37
C ASN A 600 -12.48 33.56 7.98
N SER A 601 -13.05 34.62 8.54
CA SER A 601 -12.63 36.01 8.31
C SER A 601 -11.23 36.33 8.83
N TYR A 602 -10.64 35.45 9.67
CA TYR A 602 -9.31 35.61 10.24
C TYR A 602 -8.21 34.85 9.49
N ASN A 603 -8.51 34.18 8.36
CA ASN A 603 -7.48 33.42 7.62
C ASN A 603 -6.26 34.28 7.26
N THR A 604 -6.46 35.54 6.87
CA THR A 604 -5.34 36.45 6.56
C THR A 604 -4.47 36.72 7.79
N GLN A 605 -5.10 36.93 8.96
CA GLN A 605 -4.41 37.18 10.22
C GLN A 605 -3.69 35.92 10.72
N ILE A 606 -4.33 34.75 10.62
CA ILE A 606 -3.71 33.47 10.94
C ILE A 606 -2.43 33.29 10.11
N GLN A 607 -2.50 33.52 8.80
CA GLN A 607 -1.33 33.41 7.93
C GLN A 607 -0.24 34.44 8.24
N GLN A 608 -0.62 35.66 8.62
CA GLN A 608 0.34 36.71 9.02
C GLN A 608 1.07 36.39 10.32
N VAL A 609 0.38 35.78 11.29
CA VAL A 609 0.94 35.49 12.62
C VAL A 609 1.67 34.14 12.64
N PHE A 610 1.08 33.10 12.01
CA PHE A 610 1.53 31.72 12.11
C PHE A 610 2.12 31.15 10.81
N GLY A 611 2.13 31.93 9.72
CA GLY A 611 2.71 31.52 8.45
C GLY A 611 2.02 30.28 7.87
N ASN A 612 2.77 29.19 7.74
CA ASN A 612 2.26 27.90 7.28
C ASN A 612 1.70 27.01 8.41
N GLN A 613 1.55 27.53 9.63
CA GLN A 613 1.02 26.83 10.80
C GLN A 613 1.82 25.57 11.21
N GLY A 614 3.11 25.53 10.88
CA GLY A 614 3.95 24.35 11.12
C GLY A 614 3.99 23.36 9.96
N GLY A 615 3.36 23.68 8.82
CA GLY A 615 3.43 22.91 7.58
C GLY A 615 2.58 21.63 7.57
N PHE A 616 2.64 20.91 6.44
CA PHE A 616 1.86 19.73 6.06
C PHE A 616 0.47 20.05 5.49
#